data_AF-A0A968LJU4-F1
#
_entry.id   AF-A0A968LJU4-F1
#
_cell.length_a   1.000
_cell.length_b   1.000
_cell.length_c   1.000
_cell.angle_alpha   90.00
_cell.angle_beta   90.00
_cell.angle_gamma   90.00
#
_symmetry.space_group_name_H-M   'P 1'
#
loop_
_entity.id
_entity.type
_entity.pdbx_description
1 polymer ?
#
loop_
_entity_poly.entity_id
_entity_poly.type
_entity_poly.pdbx_seq_one_letter_code
_entity_poly.pdbx_strand_id
1 'polypeptide(L)'
;MSRDVQALPLAPETTLVRSRSWRRLRFEIEYGLEKGTTANSYVIQGTEMMVIDPPGGTFTAMYLAAPRAGLPLSRIRYVLVQHLNPNRFETFTKPFWSVLRR
;
A
#
# COMPACT_ATOMS: atom_id res chain seq x y z
N MET A 1 1.02 -15.96 -11.38
CA MET A 1 0.91 -14.49 -11.51
C MET A 1 -0.52 -14.07 -11.15
N SER A 2 -0.80 -13.58 -9.94
CA SER A 2 -2.18 -13.15 -9.60
C SER A 2 -2.27 -11.84 -8.83
N ARG A 3 -1.14 -11.26 -8.42
CA ARG A 3 -1.05 -10.01 -7.66
C ARG A 3 0.09 -9.17 -8.21
N ASP A 4 -0.09 -7.86 -8.19
CA ASP A 4 0.90 -6.88 -8.59
C ASP A 4 0.70 -5.56 -7.81
N VAL A 5 1.60 -4.62 -8.03
CA VAL A 5 1.48 -3.25 -7.53
C VAL A 5 1.57 -2.31 -8.73
N GLN A 6 0.59 -1.42 -8.85
CA GLN A 6 0.54 -0.40 -9.89
C GLN A 6 0.64 0.99 -9.25
N ALA A 7 1.64 1.77 -9.62
CA ALA A 7 1.75 3.17 -9.23
C ALA A 7 1.39 4.10 -10.40
N LEU A 8 0.64 5.16 -10.12
CA LEU A 8 0.28 6.18 -11.11
C LEU A 8 0.14 7.57 -10.47
N PRO A 9 0.52 8.65 -11.17
CA PRO A 9 0.16 10.00 -10.76
C PRO A 9 -1.37 10.15 -10.68
N LEU A 10 -1.85 10.73 -9.58
CA LEU A 10 -3.29 11.00 -9.39
C LEU A 10 -3.59 12.50 -9.46
N ALA A 11 -2.74 13.32 -8.84
CA ALA A 11 -2.86 14.77 -8.76
C ALA A 11 -1.45 15.38 -8.52
N PRO A 12 -1.29 16.72 -8.50
CA PRO A 12 -0.04 17.34 -8.08
C PRO A 12 0.46 16.75 -6.76
N GLU A 13 1.74 16.39 -6.72
CA GLU A 13 2.44 15.79 -5.57
C GLU A 13 1.82 14.49 -5.03
N THR A 14 0.82 13.92 -5.70
CA THR A 14 0.02 12.79 -5.19
C THR A 14 0.11 11.61 -6.13
N THR A 15 0.63 10.50 -5.61
CA THR A 15 0.74 9.23 -6.32
C THR A 15 -0.22 8.20 -5.72
N LEU A 16 -1.03 7.58 -6.56
CA LEU A 16 -1.86 6.43 -6.19
C LEU A 16 -1.04 5.15 -6.37
N VAL A 17 -1.03 4.29 -5.35
CA VAL A 17 -0.37 2.98 -5.35
C VAL A 17 -1.44 1.91 -5.11
N ARG A 18 -1.71 1.10 -6.13
CA ARG A 18 -2.74 0.06 -6.10
C ARG A 18 -2.09 -1.30 -5.94
N SER A 19 -2.33 -1.96 -4.82
CA SER A 19 -1.98 -3.37 -4.64
C SER A 19 -3.14 -4.22 -5.16
N ARG A 20 -2.97 -4.88 -6.32
CA ARG A 20 -4.08 -5.49 -7.06
C ARG A 20 -4.06 -7.01 -6.90
N SER A 21 -5.23 -7.61 -6.74
CA SER A 21 -5.44 -9.05 -6.83
C SER A 21 -6.52 -9.33 -7.86
N TRP A 22 -6.19 -10.13 -8.88
CA TRP A 22 -7.15 -10.53 -9.92
C TRP A 22 -8.04 -11.70 -9.50
N ARG A 23 -7.73 -12.34 -8.36
CA ARG A 23 -8.52 -13.41 -7.74
C ARG A 23 -9.06 -12.94 -6.39
N ARG A 24 -10.01 -13.71 -5.82
CA ARG A 24 -10.53 -13.47 -4.46
C ARG A 24 -9.38 -13.30 -3.46
N LEU A 25 -9.49 -12.28 -2.60
CA LEU A 25 -8.52 -12.05 -1.54
C LEU A 25 -8.77 -12.99 -0.36
N ARG A 26 -10.04 -13.16 0.00
CA ARG A 26 -10.54 -14.00 1.11
C ARG A 26 -11.84 -14.69 0.71
N PHE A 27 -12.23 -15.70 1.48
CA PHE A 27 -13.54 -16.36 1.38
C PHE A 27 -14.60 -15.56 2.14
N GLU A 28 -14.78 -14.30 1.78
CA GLU A 28 -15.78 -13.40 2.35
C GLU A 28 -16.77 -12.97 1.26
N ILE A 29 -18.02 -12.67 1.65
CA ILE A 29 -19.11 -12.38 0.71
C ILE A 29 -18.81 -11.20 -0.22
N GLU A 30 -18.03 -10.22 0.25
CA GLU A 30 -17.59 -9.05 -0.52
C GLU A 30 -16.74 -9.41 -1.76
N TYR A 31 -16.10 -10.58 -1.76
CA TYR A 31 -15.35 -11.10 -2.92
C TYR A 31 -16.17 -12.07 -3.78
N GLY A 32 -17.47 -12.24 -3.49
CA GLY A 32 -18.38 -13.20 -4.11
C GLY A 32 -18.45 -13.12 -5.65
N LEU A 33 -18.29 -11.92 -6.22
CA LEU A 33 -18.35 -11.69 -7.66
C LEU A 33 -17.08 -12.10 -8.43
N GLU A 34 -16.00 -12.46 -7.73
CA GLU A 34 -14.74 -12.94 -8.33
C GLU A 34 -14.07 -11.97 -9.31
N LYS A 35 -14.38 -10.68 -9.23
CA LYS A 35 -13.80 -9.62 -10.09
C LYS A 35 -12.44 -9.10 -9.60
N GLY A 36 -11.83 -9.77 -8.63
CA GLY A 36 -10.63 -9.28 -7.95
C GLY A 36 -10.90 -8.08 -7.04
N THR A 37 -9.82 -7.45 -6.57
CA THR A 37 -9.88 -6.27 -5.70
C THR A 37 -8.57 -5.47 -5.76
N THR A 38 -8.59 -4.25 -5.24
CA THR A 38 -7.38 -3.44 -5.02
C THR A 38 -7.35 -2.85 -3.62
N ALA A 39 -6.23 -3.00 -2.93
CA ALA A 39 -5.90 -2.21 -1.74
C ALA A 39 -5.10 -0.98 -2.16
N ASN A 40 -5.71 0.19 -2.07
CA ASN A 40 -5.13 1.44 -2.52
C ASN A 40 -4.45 2.17 -1.36
N SER A 41 -3.27 2.69 -1.63
CA SER A 41 -2.54 3.62 -0.79
C SER A 41 -2.27 4.90 -1.58
N TYR A 42 -2.06 6.01 -0.88
CA TYR A 42 -1.74 7.29 -1.50
C TYR A 42 -0.45 7.83 -0.90
N VAL A 43 0.42 8.36 -1.74
CA VAL A 43 1.65 9.02 -1.29
C VAL A 43 1.60 10.48 -1.70
N ILE A 44 1.73 11.36 -0.71
CA ILE A 44 1.69 12.81 -0.87
C ILE A 44 3.10 13.34 -0.60
N GLN A 45 3.64 14.10 -1.55
CA GLN A 45 5.00 14.64 -1.56
C GLN A 45 5.02 16.16 -1.39
N GLY A 46 4.34 16.67 -0.36
CA GLY A 46 4.41 18.09 0.02
C GLY A 46 5.70 18.42 0.76
N THR A 47 5.64 19.33 1.73
CA THR A 47 6.80 19.70 2.58
C THR A 47 7.45 18.48 3.23
N GLU A 48 6.64 17.54 3.70
CA GLU A 48 7.08 16.24 4.22
C GLU A 48 6.29 15.14 3.53
N MET A 49 6.95 14.00 3.27
CA MET A 49 6.30 12.90 2.56
C MET A 49 5.41 12.09 3.52
N MET A 50 4.20 11.80 3.07
CA MET A 50 3.20 11.02 3.82
C MET A 50 2.69 9.86 2.97
N VAL A 51 2.44 8.72 3.61
CA VAL A 51 1.66 7.63 3.05
C VAL A 51 0.33 7.48 3.79
N ILE A 52 -0.74 7.27 3.03
CA ILE A 52 -2.09 6.99 3.52
C ILE A 52 -2.42 5.52 3.22
N ASP A 53 -2.89 4.82 4.24
CA ASP A 53 -3.38 3.44 4.21
C ASP A 53 -2.49 2.42 3.47
N PRO A 54 -1.27 2.14 3.96
CA PRO A 54 -0.51 0.98 3.53
C PRO A 54 -1.36 -0.31 3.55
N PRO A 55 -1.16 -1.23 2.58
CA PRO A 55 -2.04 -2.38 2.42
C PRO A 55 -1.85 -3.39 3.57
N GLY A 56 -2.66 -4.44 3.62
CA GLY A 56 -2.50 -5.52 4.60
C GLY A 56 -1.38 -6.50 4.29
N GLY A 57 -1.14 -7.44 5.22
CA GLY A 57 -0.04 -8.42 5.21
C GLY A 57 0.20 -9.14 3.88
N THR A 58 -0.89 -9.50 3.20
CA THR A 58 -0.86 -10.15 1.88
C THR A 58 -0.04 -9.40 0.82
N PHE A 59 0.03 -8.08 0.91
CA PHE A 59 0.72 -7.23 -0.06
C PHE A 59 2.00 -6.59 0.49
N THR A 60 2.32 -6.72 1.79
CA THR A 60 3.41 -5.99 2.44
C THR A 60 4.73 -6.10 1.69
N ALA A 61 5.17 -7.32 1.36
CA ALA A 61 6.45 -7.55 0.70
C ALA A 61 6.48 -6.90 -0.69
N MET A 62 5.43 -7.08 -1.50
CA MET A 62 5.33 -6.50 -2.83
C MET A 62 5.21 -4.98 -2.80
N TYR A 63 4.49 -4.45 -1.82
CA TYR A 63 4.31 -3.02 -1.63
C TYR A 63 5.63 -2.34 -1.25
N LEU A 64 6.36 -2.91 -0.29
CA LEU A 64 7.69 -2.42 0.10
C LEU A 64 8.74 -2.62 -1.00
N ALA A 65 8.60 -3.69 -1.79
CA ALA A 65 9.44 -4.01 -2.93
C ALA A 65 8.91 -3.46 -4.25
N ALA A 66 7.95 -2.53 -4.25
CA ALA A 66 7.51 -1.79 -5.43
C ALA A 66 8.21 -0.43 -5.49
N PRO A 67 9.52 -0.34 -5.80
CA PRO A 67 10.16 0.93 -6.06
C PRO A 67 9.93 1.33 -7.54
N ARG A 68 9.94 2.65 -7.78
CA ARG A 68 10.23 3.35 -9.07
C ARG A 68 9.07 3.97 -9.85
N ALA A 69 8.14 4.59 -9.14
CA ALA A 69 7.55 5.87 -9.57
C ALA A 69 8.12 7.04 -8.74
N GLY A 70 9.41 7.02 -8.40
CA GLY A 70 10.05 8.13 -7.67
C GLY A 70 9.63 8.29 -6.20
N LEU A 71 9.16 7.24 -5.54
CA LEU A 71 8.74 7.26 -4.13
C LEU A 71 9.80 6.64 -3.20
N PRO A 72 10.77 7.42 -2.70
CA PRO A 72 11.74 6.95 -1.71
C PRO A 72 11.05 6.74 -0.35
N LEU A 73 10.76 5.49 -0.01
CA LEU A 73 10.10 5.14 1.25
C LEU A 73 10.83 5.67 2.50
N SER A 74 12.16 5.85 2.43
CA SER A 74 12.98 6.50 3.47
C SER A 74 12.58 7.95 3.77
N ARG A 75 11.95 8.66 2.81
CA ARG A 75 11.52 10.05 3.02
C ARG A 75 10.15 10.16 3.69
N ILE A 76 9.40 9.06 3.79
CA ILE A 76 8.08 9.08 4.44
C ILE A 76 8.25 9.38 5.93
N ARG A 77 7.69 10.51 6.36
CA ARG A 77 7.63 10.93 7.77
C ARG A 77 6.36 10.49 8.46
N TYR A 78 5.26 10.48 7.72
CA TYR A 78 3.94 10.26 8.26
C TYR A 78 3.27 9.06 7.62
N VAL A 79 2.62 8.27 8.47
CA VAL A 79 1.78 7.16 8.05
C VAL A 79 0.39 7.44 8.60
N LEU A 80 -0.52 7.87 7.73
CA LEU A 80 -1.92 8.06 8.07
C LEU A 80 -2.66 6.75 7.85
N VAL A 81 -3.40 6.30 8.86
CA VAL A 81 -4.19 5.08 8.81
C VAL A 81 -5.63 5.41 9.14
N GLN A 82 -6.53 5.25 8.16
CA GLN A 82 -7.95 5.59 8.31
C GLN A 82 -8.72 4.52 9.10
N HIS A 83 -8.31 3.26 9.00
CA HIS A 83 -8.86 2.17 9.81
C HIS A 83 -7.81 1.13 10.17
N LEU A 84 -7.97 0.50 11.33
CA LEU A 84 -7.09 -0.53 11.83
C LEU A 84 -7.81 -1.87 11.91
N ASN A 85 -7.11 -2.93 11.53
CA ASN A 85 -7.48 -4.32 11.80
C ASN A 85 -6.19 -5.16 11.90
N PRO A 86 -6.26 -6.40 12.45
CA PRO A 86 -5.06 -7.24 12.60
C PRO A 86 -4.28 -7.46 11.31
N ASN A 87 -4.97 -7.64 10.18
CA ASN A 87 -4.34 -7.82 8.86
C ASN A 87 -3.54 -6.60 8.39
N ARG A 88 -3.96 -5.38 8.74
CA ARG A 88 -3.17 -4.17 8.47
C ARG A 88 -1.97 -4.06 9.40
N PHE A 89 -2.11 -4.49 10.64
CA PHE A 89 -1.01 -4.47 11.61
C PHE A 89 0.19 -5.30 11.16
N GLU A 90 -0.03 -6.38 10.41
CA GLU A 90 1.05 -7.17 9.79
C GLU A 90 2.01 -6.32 8.95
N THR A 91 1.49 -5.34 8.20
CA THR A 91 2.31 -4.40 7.45
C THR A 91 3.09 -3.48 8.38
N PHE A 92 2.56 -3.08 9.53
CA PHE A 92 3.23 -2.18 10.48
C PHE A 92 4.18 -2.90 11.46
N THR A 93 4.66 -4.09 11.11
CA THR A 93 5.68 -4.81 11.91
C THR A 93 7.10 -4.31 11.62
N LYS A 94 8.12 -4.85 12.31
CA LYS A 94 9.53 -4.42 12.22
C LYS A 94 10.05 -4.14 10.78
N PRO A 95 9.74 -4.95 9.75
CA PRO A 95 10.24 -4.72 8.39
C PRO A 95 9.83 -3.35 7.82
N PHE A 96 8.59 -2.91 8.04
CA PHE A 96 8.08 -1.64 7.51
C PHE A 96 8.75 -0.44 8.16
N TRP A 97 8.83 -0.41 9.49
CA TRP A 97 9.50 0.68 10.20
C TRP A 97 11.01 0.71 10.00
N SER A 98 11.63 -0.40 9.55
CA SER A 98 13.04 -0.43 9.19
C SER A 98 13.32 0.27 7.86
N VAL A 99 12.35 0.26 6.94
CA VAL A 99 12.45 0.93 5.63
C VAL A 99 12.21 2.44 5.78
N LEU A 100 11.34 2.84 6.71
CA LEU A 100 11.01 4.25 6.98
C LEU A 100 12.08 5.04 7.77
N ARG A 101 13.03 4.35 8.42
CA ARG A 101 14.02 4.97 9.33
C ARG A 101 15.46 4.98 8.77
N ARG A 102 15.64 4.74 7.47
CA ARG A 102 16.92 4.90 6.77
C ARG A 102 17.00 6.29 6.17
#